data_AF-A0A537W9W5-F1
#
_entry.id   AF-A0A537W9W5-F1
#
_cell.length_a   1.000
_cell.length_b   1.000
_cell.length_c   1.000
_cell.angle_alpha   90.00
_cell.angle_beta   90.00
_cell.angle_gamma   90.00
#
_symmetry.space_group_name_H-M   'P 1'
#
loop_
_entity.id
_entity.type
_entity.pdbx_description
1 polymer ?
#
loop_
_entity_poly.entity_id
_entity_poly.type
_entity_poly.pdbx_seq_one_letter_code
_entity_poly.pdbx_strand_id
1 'polypeptide(L)'
;MACIGCASFASFALAPSAFAASAGGCQLQGTANFSPGLNSSSQPFTYNFGGALSGCQSSEAGAPASGAVAAGQTLAEQVKNSITGATDTVTYQEPVPTGNGGCASSTTSGSALVTWADGTSTVLSYSTTGALAAVNLSGSVAASMTLTAVNPPAGDPTTFTIATNRFAGDSAGGALLFQPPEPTACNTPAGATTAGISGGVSLNG
;
A
#
# COMPACT_ATOMS: atom_id res chain seq x y z
N MET A 1 21.92 4.84 70.15
CA MET A 1 21.95 5.82 69.05
C MET A 1 21.34 5.13 67.84
N ALA A 2 20.12 5.50 67.49
CA ALA A 2 19.29 4.83 66.49
C ALA A 2 19.04 5.79 65.32
N CYS A 3 19.27 5.34 64.08
CA CYS A 3 18.79 5.94 62.83
C CYS A 3 18.34 4.74 61.97
N ILE A 4 17.05 4.40 61.88
CA ILE A 4 16.00 5.00 61.04
C ILE A 4 16.40 5.11 59.56
N GLY A 5 15.94 4.11 58.78
CA GLY A 5 15.25 4.31 57.51
C GLY A 5 16.08 4.57 56.25
N CYS A 6 16.23 3.54 55.41
CA CYS A 6 16.28 3.72 53.96
C CYS A 6 15.19 2.85 53.35
N ALA A 7 14.09 3.50 52.97
CA ALA A 7 12.99 2.90 52.25
C ALA A 7 13.49 2.45 50.87
N SER A 8 13.34 1.15 50.59
CA SER A 8 13.54 0.58 49.26
C SER A 8 12.47 1.13 48.32
N PHE A 9 12.82 2.12 47.51
CA PHE A 9 12.00 2.54 46.37
C PHE A 9 11.92 1.38 45.38
N ALA A 10 10.81 0.63 45.42
CA ALA A 10 10.44 -0.26 44.33
C ALA A 10 10.09 0.60 43.11
N SER A 11 11.02 0.73 42.19
CA SER A 11 10.80 1.36 40.89
C SER A 11 9.80 0.52 40.10
N PHE A 12 8.52 0.90 40.12
CA PHE A 12 7.59 0.50 39.07
C PHE A 12 8.05 1.20 37.78
N ALA A 13 8.86 0.51 37.00
CA ALA A 13 9.08 0.88 35.60
C ALA A 13 7.75 0.66 34.88
N LEU A 14 6.98 1.73 34.69
CA LEU A 14 6.01 1.80 33.61
C LEU A 14 6.81 1.75 32.32
N ALA A 15 7.10 0.54 31.83
CA ALA A 15 7.57 0.37 30.47
C ALA A 15 6.53 1.05 29.58
N PRO A 16 6.93 2.00 28.70
CA PRO A 16 6.02 2.45 27.66
C PRO A 16 5.53 1.19 26.96
N SER A 17 4.22 1.02 26.85
CA SER A 17 3.63 0.02 25.97
C SER A 17 4.13 0.31 24.57
N ALA A 18 5.25 -0.32 24.22
CA ALA A 18 5.74 -0.35 22.86
C ALA A 18 4.66 -1.11 22.08
N PHE A 19 3.84 -0.38 21.33
CA PHE A 19 3.10 -0.98 20.24
C PHE A 19 4.15 -1.65 19.36
N ALA A 20 4.14 -2.98 19.35
CA ALA A 20 5.05 -3.74 18.53
C ALA A 20 4.66 -3.45 17.08
N ALA A 21 5.44 -2.63 16.38
CA ALA A 21 5.24 -2.41 14.97
C ALA A 21 5.44 -3.77 14.27
N SER A 22 4.32 -4.38 13.91
CA SER A 22 4.20 -5.68 13.26
C SER A 22 4.95 -5.72 11.93
N ALA A 23 5.00 -4.60 11.20
CA ALA A 23 6.08 -4.32 10.28
C ALA A 23 6.59 -2.89 10.53
N GLY A 24 7.70 -2.78 11.27
CA GLY A 24 8.50 -1.56 11.32
C GLY A 24 8.79 -0.98 9.92
N GLY A 25 9.26 0.27 9.88
CA GLY A 25 9.28 1.06 8.65
C GLY A 25 10.00 0.37 7.46
N CYS A 26 9.33 0.35 6.31
CA CYS A 26 9.88 0.01 5.00
C CYS A 26 10.14 1.28 4.19
N GLN A 27 11.15 1.24 3.33
CA GLN A 27 11.33 2.24 2.29
C GLN A 27 10.53 1.84 1.04
N LEU A 28 9.59 2.69 0.64
CA LEU A 28 8.82 2.55 -0.59
C LEU A 28 9.49 3.35 -1.71
N GLN A 29 9.64 2.73 -2.88
CA GLN A 29 9.95 3.41 -4.13
C GLN A 29 9.07 2.84 -5.23
N GLY A 30 8.32 3.70 -5.91
CA GLY A 30 7.48 3.28 -7.02
C GLY A 30 7.18 4.41 -7.99
N THR A 31 6.34 4.08 -8.96
CA THR A 31 5.84 5.01 -9.98
C THR A 31 4.32 4.91 -10.01
N ALA A 32 3.66 6.06 -9.99
CA ALA A 32 2.23 6.19 -10.21
C ALA A 32 1.97 6.71 -11.62
N ASN A 33 0.94 6.19 -12.30
CA ASN A 33 0.50 6.69 -13.60
C ASN A 33 -0.96 7.16 -13.51
N PHE A 34 -1.23 8.38 -13.93
CA PHE A 34 -2.50 9.09 -13.74
C PHE A 34 -3.25 9.25 -15.06
N SER A 35 -4.58 9.12 -15.01
CA SER A 35 -5.47 9.36 -16.13
C SER A 35 -6.82 9.94 -15.66
N PRO A 36 -7.19 11.17 -16.08
CA PRO A 36 -6.36 12.16 -16.77
C PRO A 36 -5.14 12.61 -15.94
N GLY A 37 -4.16 13.25 -16.58
CA GLY A 37 -2.97 13.78 -15.90
C GLY A 37 -3.30 14.87 -14.88
N LEU A 38 -2.44 15.02 -13.86
CA LEU A 38 -2.65 15.99 -12.79
C LEU A 38 -2.14 17.36 -13.20
N ASN A 39 -3.01 18.36 -13.29
CA ASN A 39 -2.64 19.74 -13.60
C ASN A 39 -2.97 20.68 -12.43
N SER A 40 -2.99 21.98 -12.69
CA SER A 40 -3.30 23.00 -11.68
C SER A 40 -4.78 23.05 -11.28
N SER A 41 -5.66 22.43 -12.06
CA SER A 41 -7.09 22.32 -11.78
C SER A 41 -7.40 21.04 -11.02
N SER A 42 -8.30 21.15 -10.04
CA SER A 42 -8.82 19.99 -9.33
C SER A 42 -9.79 19.24 -10.23
N GLN A 43 -9.54 17.95 -10.45
CA GLN A 43 -10.38 17.09 -11.27
C GLN A 43 -10.34 15.65 -10.74
N PRO A 44 -11.38 14.84 -11.03
CA PRO A 44 -11.33 13.41 -10.75
C PRO A 44 -10.32 12.74 -11.67
N PHE A 45 -9.58 11.77 -11.13
CA PHE A 45 -8.65 10.95 -11.87
C PHE A 45 -8.62 9.52 -11.35
N THR A 46 -8.17 8.62 -12.22
CA THR A 46 -7.78 7.26 -11.87
C THR A 46 -6.26 7.15 -11.93
N TYR A 47 -5.71 6.18 -11.23
CA TYR A 47 -4.28 5.91 -11.34
C TYR A 47 -3.99 4.44 -11.11
N ASN A 48 -2.80 4.03 -11.54
CA ASN A 48 -2.19 2.80 -11.09
C ASN A 48 -0.86 3.09 -10.41
N PHE A 49 -0.41 2.15 -9.59
CA PHE A 49 0.84 2.26 -8.85
C PHE A 49 1.58 0.93 -8.89
N GLY A 50 2.90 1.01 -9.09
CA GLY A 50 3.81 -0.11 -8.94
C GLY A 50 5.06 0.34 -8.20
N GLY A 51 5.47 -0.40 -7.18
CA GLY A 51 6.65 -0.07 -6.38
C GLY A 51 7.27 -1.27 -5.69
N ALA A 52 8.45 -1.03 -5.11
CA ALA A 52 9.19 -1.97 -4.29
C ALA A 52 9.29 -1.44 -2.86
N LEU A 53 9.22 -2.39 -1.91
CA LEU A 53 9.54 -2.19 -0.51
C LEU A 53 10.93 -2.77 -0.25
N SER A 54 11.78 -1.97 0.38
CA SER A 54 13.11 -2.40 0.78
C SER A 54 13.44 -1.97 2.20
N GLY A 55 14.39 -2.67 2.83
CA GLY A 55 14.87 -2.35 4.17
C GLY A 55 13.77 -2.42 5.24
N CYS A 56 12.75 -3.26 5.03
CA CYS A 56 11.67 -3.43 6.00
C CYS A 56 12.22 -4.01 7.29
N GLN A 57 11.90 -3.33 8.39
CA GLN A 57 12.24 -3.80 9.73
C GLN A 57 10.97 -4.30 10.39
N SER A 58 11.08 -5.23 11.33
CA SER A 58 9.93 -5.70 12.09
C SER A 58 10.39 -6.34 13.39
N SER A 59 9.57 -6.25 14.42
CA SER A 59 9.75 -7.02 15.65
C SER A 59 9.21 -8.46 15.55
N GLU A 60 8.50 -8.80 14.48
CA GLU A 60 7.97 -10.13 14.24
C GLU A 60 9.02 -11.06 13.61
N ALA A 61 9.25 -12.22 14.23
CA ALA A 61 10.22 -13.18 13.74
C ALA A 61 9.82 -13.70 12.34
N GLY A 62 10.78 -13.74 11.42
CA GLY A 62 10.55 -14.17 10.05
C GLY A 62 9.78 -13.17 9.19
N ALA A 63 9.62 -11.92 9.65
CA ALA A 63 9.06 -10.85 8.83
C ALA A 63 9.92 -10.59 7.58
N PRO A 64 9.29 -10.43 6.41
CA PRO A 64 9.99 -10.16 5.17
C PRO A 64 10.66 -8.77 5.18
N ALA A 65 11.93 -8.71 4.79
CA ALA A 65 12.70 -7.47 4.73
C ALA A 65 12.46 -6.66 3.42
N SER A 66 11.65 -7.20 2.50
CA SER A 66 11.35 -6.59 1.21
C SER A 66 10.08 -7.17 0.59
N GLY A 67 9.54 -6.46 -0.40
CA GLY A 67 8.36 -6.88 -1.15
C GLY A 67 8.10 -5.98 -2.36
N ALA A 68 7.02 -6.24 -3.07
CA ALA A 68 6.49 -5.41 -4.14
C ALA A 68 5.09 -4.93 -3.76
N VAL A 69 4.73 -3.72 -4.21
CA VAL A 69 3.38 -3.16 -4.03
C VAL A 69 2.81 -2.82 -5.39
N ALA A 70 1.57 -3.24 -5.62
CA ALA A 70 0.82 -2.89 -6.80
C ALA A 70 -0.57 -2.37 -6.42
N ALA A 71 -1.10 -1.45 -7.22
CA ALA A 71 -2.48 -1.03 -7.15
C ALA A 71 -3.01 -0.68 -8.54
N GLY A 72 -4.22 -1.13 -8.87
CA GLY A 72 -4.83 -0.91 -10.18
C GLY A 72 -4.07 -1.58 -11.33
N GLN A 73 -3.26 -2.60 -11.07
CA GLN A 73 -2.55 -3.38 -12.08
C GLN A 73 -3.36 -4.62 -12.49
N THR A 74 -2.93 -5.27 -13.57
CA THR A 74 -3.41 -6.58 -13.97
C THR A 74 -2.48 -7.68 -13.46
N LEU A 75 -3.05 -8.76 -12.94
CA LEU A 75 -2.35 -9.93 -12.44
C LEU A 75 -2.79 -11.16 -13.24
N ALA A 76 -1.86 -12.07 -13.53
CA ALA A 76 -2.18 -13.33 -14.19
C ALA A 76 -2.27 -14.45 -13.15
N GLU A 77 -3.41 -15.11 -13.08
CA GLU A 77 -3.68 -16.16 -12.10
C GLU A 77 -4.04 -17.48 -12.78
N GLN A 78 -3.62 -18.59 -12.18
CA GLN A 78 -3.99 -19.93 -12.63
C GLN A 78 -5.33 -20.32 -12.01
N VAL A 79 -6.33 -20.61 -12.84
CA VAL A 79 -7.67 -20.98 -12.40
C VAL A 79 -8.13 -22.28 -13.04
N LYS A 80 -9.04 -22.99 -12.37
CA LYS A 80 -9.66 -24.18 -12.94
C LYS A 80 -10.89 -23.79 -13.74
N ASN A 81 -10.90 -24.15 -15.01
CA ASN A 81 -12.07 -23.98 -15.86
C ASN A 81 -13.17 -24.96 -15.43
N SER A 82 -14.36 -24.44 -15.12
CA SER A 82 -15.48 -25.24 -14.62
C SER A 82 -16.13 -26.13 -15.68
N ILE A 83 -15.89 -25.88 -16.97
CA ILE A 83 -16.45 -26.64 -18.09
C ILE A 83 -15.48 -27.73 -18.52
N THR A 84 -14.21 -27.38 -18.74
CA THR A 84 -13.20 -28.31 -19.28
C THR A 84 -12.42 -29.04 -18.19
N GLY A 85 -12.38 -28.51 -16.96
CA GLY A 85 -11.54 -29.00 -15.88
C GLY A 85 -10.05 -28.68 -16.03
N ALA A 86 -9.65 -27.98 -17.10
CA ALA A 86 -8.28 -27.57 -17.35
C ALA A 86 -7.83 -26.44 -16.41
N THR A 87 -6.52 -26.23 -16.31
CA THR A 87 -5.94 -25.07 -15.64
C THR A 87 -5.61 -24.01 -16.69
N ASP A 88 -6.32 -22.89 -16.61
CA ASP A 88 -6.19 -21.76 -17.52
C ASP A 88 -5.47 -20.61 -16.81
N THR A 89 -4.73 -19.81 -17.59
CA THR A 89 -4.12 -18.56 -17.13
C THR A 89 -5.05 -17.41 -17.47
N VAL A 90 -5.66 -16.80 -16.45
CA VAL A 90 -6.61 -15.69 -16.65
C VAL A 90 -6.02 -14.41 -16.08
N THR A 91 -6.16 -13.33 -16.84
CA THR A 91 -5.75 -11.99 -16.39
C THR A 91 -6.88 -11.36 -15.58
N TYR A 92 -6.56 -10.88 -14.39
CA TYR A 92 -7.47 -10.19 -13.49
C TYR A 92 -7.01 -8.76 -13.25
N GLN A 93 -7.94 -7.82 -13.25
CA GLN A 93 -7.74 -6.41 -12.94
C GLN A 93 -8.00 -6.17 -11.46
N GLU A 94 -7.01 -5.60 -10.77
CA GLU A 94 -7.19 -5.07 -9.42
C GLU A 94 -8.18 -3.90 -9.42
N PRO A 95 -8.89 -3.64 -8.31
CA PRO A 95 -9.71 -2.44 -8.15
C PRO A 95 -8.89 -1.19 -8.50
N VAL A 96 -9.36 -0.41 -9.47
CA VAL A 96 -8.64 0.78 -9.96
C VAL A 96 -8.73 1.89 -8.89
N PRO A 97 -7.60 2.34 -8.33
CA PRO A 97 -7.57 3.47 -7.42
C PRO A 97 -8.09 4.76 -8.07
N THR A 98 -8.71 5.60 -7.26
CA THR A 98 -9.28 6.88 -7.69
C THR A 98 -8.74 8.02 -6.85
N GLY A 99 -8.77 9.22 -7.40
CA GLY A 99 -8.44 10.43 -6.69
C GLY A 99 -9.17 11.63 -7.23
N ASN A 100 -9.13 12.71 -6.46
CA ASN A 100 -9.64 14.00 -6.86
C ASN A 100 -8.65 15.09 -6.41
N GLY A 101 -8.25 15.94 -7.34
CA GLY A 101 -7.31 17.01 -7.08
C GLY A 101 -6.47 17.37 -8.29
N GLY A 102 -5.39 18.08 -8.01
CA GLY A 102 -4.35 18.45 -8.97
C GLY A 102 -2.98 18.37 -8.32
N CYS A 103 -1.96 18.93 -8.95
CA CYS A 103 -0.59 18.87 -8.42
C CYS A 103 -0.39 19.60 -7.09
N ALA A 104 -1.19 20.63 -6.81
CA ALA A 104 -1.05 21.41 -5.58
C ALA A 104 -1.60 20.66 -4.36
N SER A 105 -2.72 19.95 -4.55
CA SER A 105 -3.39 19.16 -3.53
C SER A 105 -4.26 18.09 -4.18
N SER A 106 -4.21 16.88 -3.64
CA SER A 106 -5.07 15.79 -4.08
C SER A 106 -5.34 14.81 -2.96
N THR A 107 -6.55 14.26 -2.97
CA THR A 107 -6.91 13.12 -2.13
C THR A 107 -7.09 11.91 -3.03
N THR A 108 -6.51 10.77 -2.63
CA THR A 108 -6.70 9.49 -3.34
C THR A 108 -7.18 8.42 -2.39
N SER A 109 -7.82 7.39 -2.94
CA SER A 109 -8.24 6.20 -2.22
C SER A 109 -8.15 4.99 -3.14
N GLY A 110 -7.79 3.84 -2.57
CA GLY A 110 -7.67 2.61 -3.34
C GLY A 110 -7.37 1.41 -2.47
N SER A 111 -7.15 0.29 -3.16
CA SER A 111 -6.63 -0.92 -2.55
C SER A 111 -5.32 -1.30 -3.22
N ALA A 112 -4.35 -1.72 -2.43
CA ALA A 112 -3.06 -2.18 -2.92
C ALA A 112 -2.79 -3.60 -2.46
N LEU A 113 -2.12 -4.37 -3.30
CA LEU A 113 -1.58 -5.68 -2.96
C LEU A 113 -0.09 -5.53 -2.67
N VAL A 114 0.33 -5.92 -1.48
CA VAL A 114 1.74 -6.14 -1.14
C VAL A 114 2.04 -7.61 -1.31
N THR A 115 3.00 -7.94 -2.17
CA THR A 115 3.56 -9.28 -2.31
C THR A 115 4.94 -9.28 -1.69
N TRP A 116 5.10 -9.99 -0.59
CA TRP A 116 6.35 -10.06 0.16
C TRP A 116 7.33 -11.05 -0.48
N ALA A 117 8.63 -10.86 -0.21
CA ALA A 117 9.67 -11.73 -0.76
C ALA A 117 9.60 -13.19 -0.27
N ASP A 118 8.92 -13.44 0.85
CA ASP A 118 8.64 -14.78 1.37
C ASP A 118 7.42 -15.47 0.71
N GLY A 119 6.78 -14.79 -0.26
CA GLY A 119 5.60 -15.27 -0.98
C GLY A 119 4.28 -14.98 -0.26
N THR A 120 4.30 -14.33 0.90
CA THR A 120 3.08 -13.90 1.60
C THR A 120 2.48 -12.63 0.98
N SER A 121 1.21 -12.37 1.26
CA SER A 121 0.43 -11.26 0.70
C SER A 121 -0.26 -10.45 1.80
N THR A 122 -0.25 -9.13 1.62
CA THR A 122 -1.01 -8.19 2.45
C THR A 122 -1.84 -7.28 1.57
N VAL A 123 -3.15 -7.29 1.76
CA VAL A 123 -4.07 -6.38 1.07
C VAL A 123 -4.25 -5.13 1.91
N LEU A 124 -3.99 -3.97 1.33
CA LEU A 124 -4.15 -2.67 1.97
C LEU A 124 -5.37 -1.96 1.40
N SER A 125 -6.20 -1.39 2.28
CA SER A 125 -7.14 -0.34 1.94
C SER A 125 -6.56 0.97 2.43
N TYR A 126 -6.39 1.95 1.55
CA TYR A 126 -5.69 3.18 1.89
C TYR A 126 -6.35 4.41 1.32
N SER A 127 -6.05 5.54 1.94
CA SER A 127 -6.26 6.87 1.42
C SER A 127 -4.96 7.67 1.54
N THR A 128 -4.71 8.54 0.58
CA THR A 128 -3.60 9.48 0.65
C THR A 128 -4.12 10.91 0.55
N THR A 129 -3.51 11.81 1.30
CA THR A 129 -3.71 13.25 1.09
C THR A 129 -2.36 13.89 0.80
N GLY A 130 -2.25 14.51 -0.38
CA GLY A 130 -1.05 15.18 -0.84
C GLY A 130 -1.23 16.69 -0.88
N ALA A 131 -0.20 17.43 -0.46
CA ALA A 131 -0.06 18.87 -0.70
C ALA A 131 1.41 19.23 -0.90
N LEU A 132 1.72 20.00 -1.94
CA LEU A 132 3.08 20.56 -2.18
C LEU A 132 4.21 19.52 -2.09
N ALA A 133 4.08 18.42 -2.83
CA ALA A 133 5.00 17.28 -2.90
C ALA A 133 5.02 16.32 -1.69
N ALA A 134 4.44 16.67 -0.55
CA ALA A 134 4.27 15.73 0.56
C ALA A 134 2.95 14.97 0.42
N VAL A 135 2.98 13.65 0.60
CA VAL A 135 1.82 12.76 0.53
C VAL A 135 1.75 11.97 1.83
N ASN A 136 0.71 12.20 2.61
CA ASN A 136 0.40 11.41 3.80
C ASN A 136 -0.42 10.20 3.38
N LEU A 137 0.06 9.00 3.67
CA LEU A 137 -0.64 7.74 3.47
C LEU A 137 -1.21 7.25 4.81
N SER A 138 -2.50 6.90 4.78
CA SER A 138 -3.21 6.31 5.92
C SER A 138 -4.08 5.17 5.40
N GLY A 139 -4.11 4.05 6.12
CA GLY A 139 -4.90 2.90 5.70
C GLY A 139 -4.96 1.80 6.75
N SER A 140 -5.52 0.68 6.35
CA SER A 140 -5.57 -0.54 7.14
C SER A 140 -5.38 -1.76 6.26
N VAL A 141 -4.93 -2.85 6.88
CA VAL A 141 -4.84 -4.16 6.23
C VAL A 141 -6.25 -4.74 6.14
N ALA A 142 -6.74 -4.88 4.92
CA ALA A 142 -8.01 -5.53 4.63
C ALA A 142 -7.84 -7.06 4.67
N ALA A 143 -8.91 -7.80 4.94
CA ALA A 143 -8.86 -9.26 4.97
C ALA A 143 -8.61 -9.88 3.59
N SER A 144 -9.10 -9.24 2.53
CA SER A 144 -8.91 -9.66 1.14
C SER A 144 -9.24 -8.54 0.16
N MET A 145 -8.88 -8.71 -1.10
CA MET A 145 -9.41 -7.94 -2.22
C MET A 145 -9.95 -8.87 -3.31
N THR A 146 -10.94 -8.37 -4.05
CA THR A 146 -11.50 -9.06 -5.20
C THR A 146 -11.05 -8.38 -6.48
N LEU A 147 -10.52 -9.18 -7.40
CA LEU A 147 -10.07 -8.78 -8.71
C LEU A 147 -11.10 -9.26 -9.74
N THR A 148 -11.20 -8.55 -10.86
CA THR A 148 -12.18 -8.83 -11.92
C THR A 148 -11.47 -9.34 -13.17
N ALA A 149 -11.92 -10.46 -13.74
CA ALA A 149 -11.30 -11.03 -14.93
C ALA A 149 -11.41 -10.08 -16.13
N VAL A 150 -10.34 -9.99 -16.90
CA VAL A 150 -10.29 -9.28 -18.18
C VAL A 150 -10.51 -10.30 -19.28
N ASN A 151 -11.68 -10.26 -19.92
CA ASN A 151 -12.08 -11.17 -21.00
C ASN A 151 -11.90 -12.68 -20.66
N PRO A 152 -12.54 -13.19 -19.59
CA PRO A 152 -12.42 -14.59 -19.23
C PRO A 152 -13.02 -15.51 -20.31
N PRO A 153 -12.35 -16.60 -20.70
CA PRO A 153 -12.95 -17.69 -21.44
C PRO A 153 -14.22 -18.23 -20.74
N ALA A 154 -15.11 -18.83 -21.53
CA ALA A 154 -16.30 -19.47 -20.95
C ALA A 154 -15.88 -20.60 -19.99
N GLY A 155 -16.48 -20.60 -18.80
CA GLY A 155 -16.18 -21.58 -17.76
C GLY A 155 -15.12 -21.13 -16.75
N ASP A 156 -14.37 -20.07 -17.04
CA ASP A 156 -13.42 -19.49 -16.09
C ASP A 156 -14.10 -18.56 -15.08
N PRO A 157 -13.57 -18.47 -13.84
CA PRO A 157 -14.11 -17.57 -12.85
C PRO A 157 -13.90 -16.11 -13.26
N THR A 158 -14.99 -15.34 -13.19
CA THR A 158 -15.00 -13.91 -13.54
C THR A 158 -14.40 -13.03 -12.45
N THR A 159 -14.17 -13.57 -11.25
CA THR A 159 -13.51 -12.89 -10.15
C THR A 159 -12.47 -13.78 -9.50
N PHE A 160 -11.43 -13.17 -8.97
CA PHE A 160 -10.41 -13.84 -8.18
C PHE A 160 -10.22 -13.09 -6.86
N THR A 161 -10.09 -13.80 -5.75
CA THR A 161 -9.95 -13.17 -4.43
C THR A 161 -8.57 -13.47 -3.88
N ILE A 162 -7.81 -12.40 -3.59
CA ILE A 162 -6.53 -12.49 -2.90
C ILE A 162 -6.79 -12.19 -1.43
N ALA A 163 -6.51 -13.17 -0.57
CA ALA A 163 -6.59 -13.00 0.87
C ALA A 163 -5.27 -12.45 1.44
N THR A 164 -5.40 -11.65 2.49
CA THR A 164 -4.28 -11.31 3.36
C THR A 164 -3.91 -12.53 4.18
N ASN A 165 -2.65 -12.94 4.12
CA ASN A 165 -2.09 -14.00 4.96
C ASN A 165 -0.93 -13.49 5.85
N ARG A 166 -0.61 -12.19 5.77
CA ARG A 166 0.43 -11.53 6.56
C ARG A 166 -0.07 -10.18 7.08
N PHE A 167 0.23 -9.86 8.34
CA PHE A 167 -0.08 -8.56 8.97
C PHE A 167 -1.59 -8.24 9.04
N ALA A 168 -2.44 -9.27 9.07
CA ALA A 168 -3.89 -9.10 9.12
C ALA A 168 -4.32 -8.37 10.40
N GLY A 169 -5.08 -7.28 10.24
CA GLY A 169 -5.57 -6.45 11.35
C GLY A 169 -4.76 -5.18 11.60
N ASP A 170 -3.59 -5.05 10.96
CA ASP A 170 -2.71 -3.91 11.17
C ASP A 170 -3.24 -2.63 10.47
N SER A 171 -2.78 -1.49 10.96
CA SER A 171 -2.96 -0.18 10.33
C SER A 171 -1.74 0.21 9.52
N ALA A 172 -1.94 0.84 8.37
CA ALA A 172 -0.88 1.33 7.50
C ALA A 172 -0.72 2.84 7.61
N GLY A 173 0.52 3.31 7.67
CA GLY A 173 0.84 4.74 7.70
C GLY A 173 2.13 5.03 6.96
N GLY A 174 2.23 6.20 6.34
CA GLY A 174 3.46 6.59 5.65
C GLY A 174 3.54 8.07 5.30
N ALA A 175 4.78 8.54 5.18
CA ALA A 175 5.10 9.85 4.64
C ALA A 175 5.84 9.65 3.32
N LEU A 176 5.20 10.07 2.24
CA LEU A 176 5.63 9.87 0.87
C LEU A 176 5.92 11.22 0.20
N LEU A 177 6.76 11.16 -0.83
CA LEU A 177 7.15 12.27 -1.68
C LEU A 177 6.63 12.02 -3.09
N PHE A 178 5.94 13.02 -3.63
CA PHE A 178 5.48 13.04 -5.01
C PHE A 178 6.53 13.73 -5.88
N GLN A 179 7.08 13.00 -6.85
CA GLN A 179 8.22 13.42 -7.67
C GLN A 179 7.85 13.30 -9.15
N PRO A 180 7.17 14.30 -9.73
CA PRO A 180 6.91 14.31 -11.17
C PRO A 180 8.26 14.40 -11.91
N PRO A 181 8.45 13.70 -13.03
CA PRO A 181 9.71 13.71 -13.77
C PRO A 181 10.01 15.10 -14.36
N GLU A 182 8.98 15.91 -14.57
CA GLU A 182 9.08 17.25 -15.12
C GLU A 182 8.35 18.23 -14.17
N PRO A 183 9.09 19.12 -13.48
CA PRO A 183 8.53 19.93 -12.40
C PRO A 183 7.49 20.95 -12.88
N THR A 184 7.45 21.26 -14.18
CA THR A 184 6.46 22.17 -14.77
C THR A 184 5.26 21.46 -15.41
N ALA A 185 5.22 20.12 -15.39
CA ALA A 185 4.15 19.34 -16.01
C ALA A 185 2.76 19.74 -15.47
N CYS A 186 2.72 20.09 -14.19
CA CYS A 186 1.57 20.58 -13.46
C CYS A 186 0.97 21.89 -13.98
N ASN A 187 1.77 22.67 -14.72
CA ASN A 187 1.36 23.94 -15.33
C ASN A 187 0.92 23.77 -16.79
N THR A 188 0.98 22.54 -17.32
CA THR A 188 0.51 22.25 -18.68
C THR A 188 -0.93 21.73 -18.66
N PRO A 189 -1.71 21.92 -19.75
CA PRO A 189 -3.05 21.35 -19.86
C PRO A 189 -3.07 19.82 -19.73
N ALA A 190 -2.02 19.14 -20.19
CA ALA A 190 -1.88 17.68 -20.12
C ALA A 190 -1.64 17.18 -18.68
N GLY A 191 -0.98 17.99 -17.84
CA GLY A 191 -0.65 17.63 -16.47
C GLY A 191 0.45 16.56 -16.35
N ALA A 192 0.85 16.27 -15.12
CA ALA A 192 1.71 15.15 -14.80
C ALA A 192 0.92 13.84 -14.93
N THR A 193 1.24 13.03 -15.96
CA THR A 193 0.66 11.70 -16.19
C THR A 193 1.41 10.59 -15.48
N THR A 194 2.60 10.88 -14.96
CA THR A 194 3.39 9.95 -14.17
C THR A 194 4.14 10.71 -13.08
N ALA A 195 4.40 10.04 -11.95
CA ALA A 195 5.26 10.56 -10.90
C ALA A 195 5.93 9.42 -10.13
N GLY A 196 7.18 9.63 -9.75
CA GLY A 196 7.84 8.82 -8.74
C GLY A 196 7.19 9.05 -7.38
N ILE A 197 6.99 7.99 -6.62
CA ILE A 197 6.56 8.03 -5.23
C ILE A 197 7.64 7.35 -4.39
N SER A 198 8.20 8.08 -3.44
CA SER A 198 9.21 7.54 -2.53
C SER A 198 8.96 7.96 -1.10
N GLY A 199 9.31 7.12 -0.12
CA GLY A 199 9.17 7.51 1.28
C GLY A 199 9.18 6.34 2.25
N GLY A 200 8.86 6.64 3.50
CA GLY A 200 8.74 5.64 4.56
C GLY A 200 7.28 5.21 4.72
N VAL A 201 7.04 3.91 4.75
CA VAL A 201 5.74 3.30 5.07
C VAL A 201 5.90 2.32 6.23
N SER A 202 4.85 2.07 6.99
CA SER A 202 4.88 1.19 8.16
C SER A 202 3.52 0.51 8.36
N LEU A 203 3.55 -0.69 8.95
CA LEU A 203 2.36 -1.39 9.44
C LEU A 203 2.45 -1.49 10.97
N ASN A 204 1.36 -1.13 11.65
CA ASN A 204 1.29 -1.11 13.11
C ASN A 204 -0.01 -1.78 13.57
N GLY A 205 0.11 -2.78 14.44
CA GLY A 205 -0.99 -3.51 15.08
C GLY A 205 -1.01 -3.36 16.60
#